data_AF-A0A6J0G7E9-F1
#
_entry.id   AF-A0A6J0G7E9-F1
#
_cell.length_a   1.000
_cell.length_b   1.000
_cell.length_c   1.000
_cell.angle_alpha   90.00
_cell.angle_beta   90.00
_cell.angle_gamma   90.00
#
_symmetry.space_group_name_H-M   'P 1'
#
loop_
_entity.id
_entity.type
_entity.pdbx_description
1 polymer ?
#
loop_
_entity_poly.entity_id
_entity_poly.type
_entity_poly.pdbx_seq_one_letter_code
_entity_poly.pdbx_strand_id
1 'polypeptide(L)'
;MSPPQLMALGVVPMCSYQSERMFNTTRIPGKETDTLLHLADSKHLAVYHKGRYYKVWLYYGGTILPPADLELQFQRILDDPSPPQPGEERLAALTAGE
;
A
#
# COMPACT_ATOMS: atom_id res chain seq x y z
N MET A 1 40.85 10.64 13.27
CA MET A 1 40.25 9.51 14.01
C MET A 1 38.76 9.52 13.71
N SER A 2 38.22 8.46 13.10
CA SER A 2 36.78 8.31 12.95
C SER A 2 36.13 8.15 14.33
N PRO A 3 34.95 8.73 14.59
CA PRO A 3 34.26 8.55 15.86
C PRO A 3 33.99 7.06 16.11
N PRO A 4 34.02 6.60 17.37
CA PRO A 4 33.72 5.22 17.70
C PRO A 4 32.28 4.90 17.28
N GLN A 5 32.11 3.83 16.52
CA GLN A 5 30.80 3.35 16.09
C GLN A 5 30.06 2.81 17.32
N LEU A 6 28.84 3.29 17.56
CA LEU A 6 27.98 2.76 18.62
C LEU A 6 27.60 1.33 18.25
N MET A 7 28.04 0.35 19.04
CA MET A 7 27.73 -1.07 18.85
C MET A 7 26.56 -1.45 19.74
N ALA A 8 25.54 -2.10 19.18
CA ALA A 8 24.45 -2.72 19.92
C ALA A 8 24.42 -4.21 19.57
N LEU A 9 24.41 -5.11 20.56
CA LEU A 9 24.43 -6.57 20.36
C LEU A 9 25.57 -7.08 19.43
N GLY A 10 26.71 -6.38 19.39
CA GLY A 10 27.85 -6.76 18.55
C GLY A 10 27.73 -6.35 17.07
N VAL A 11 26.73 -5.54 16.71
CA VAL A 11 26.55 -4.99 15.34
C VAL A 11 26.41 -3.48 15.36
N VAL A 12 26.68 -2.84 14.21
CA VAL A 12 26.42 -1.41 14.00
C VAL A 12 24.93 -1.24 13.67
N PRO A 13 24.14 -0.52 14.50
CA PRO A 13 22.74 -0.29 14.23
C PRO A 13 22.55 0.61 13.01
N MET A 14 21.59 0.25 12.15
CA MET A 14 21.20 1.05 10.99
C MET A 14 19.94 1.88 11.30
N CYS A 15 19.80 3.02 10.61
CA CYS A 15 18.60 3.84 10.70
C CYS A 15 17.37 3.10 10.14
N SER A 16 16.29 3.02 10.91
CA SER A 16 15.05 2.33 10.52
C SER A 16 13.97 3.27 9.99
N TYR A 17 14.23 4.58 9.88
CA TYR A 17 13.23 5.61 9.54
C TYR A 17 12.44 5.32 8.26
N GLN A 18 13.09 4.72 7.25
CA GLN A 18 12.42 4.39 5.98
C GLN A 18 11.36 3.29 6.13
N SER A 19 11.43 2.47 7.18
CA SER A 19 10.46 1.38 7.42
C SER A 19 9.04 1.90 7.66
N GLU A 20 8.90 3.13 8.18
CA GLU A 20 7.61 3.79 8.36
C GLU A 20 6.87 4.01 7.03
N ARG A 21 7.60 4.05 5.91
CA ARG A 21 7.06 4.30 4.58
C ARG A 21 6.76 3.04 3.77
N MET A 22 6.96 1.85 4.35
CA MET A 22 6.70 0.58 3.68
C MET A 22 5.22 0.38 3.34
N PHE A 23 4.33 0.85 4.21
CA PHE A 23 2.89 0.75 4.04
C PHE A 23 2.24 2.13 4.02
N ASN A 24 1.00 2.18 3.54
CA ASN A 24 0.15 3.38 3.51
C ASN A 24 0.84 4.62 2.92
N THR A 25 1.79 4.42 2.00
CA THR A 25 2.58 5.50 1.41
C THR A 25 2.44 5.43 -0.10
N THR A 26 2.21 6.57 -0.74
CA THR A 26 2.21 6.70 -2.20
C THR A 26 2.93 7.97 -2.61
N ARG A 27 3.48 7.94 -3.82
CA ARG A 27 3.94 9.13 -4.52
C ARG A 27 2.74 9.83 -5.15
N ILE A 28 2.64 11.14 -4.98
CA ILE A 28 1.65 11.99 -5.65
C ILE A 28 2.41 12.80 -6.71
N PRO A 29 2.09 12.62 -8.00
CA PRO A 29 2.75 13.36 -9.07
C PRO A 29 2.45 14.86 -8.95
N GLY A 30 3.48 15.70 -9.10
CA GLY A 30 3.34 17.16 -9.14
C GLY A 30 3.89 17.74 -10.43
N LYS A 31 3.54 19.00 -10.76
CA LYS A 31 3.99 19.64 -12.00
C LYS A 31 5.50 19.86 -12.06
N GLU A 32 6.09 20.22 -10.92
CA GLU A 32 7.53 20.49 -10.80
C GLU A 32 8.23 19.45 -9.93
N THR A 33 7.57 19.01 -8.86
CA THR A 33 8.10 18.02 -7.92
C THR A 33 6.98 17.13 -7.39
N ASP A 34 7.29 15.85 -7.26
CA ASP A 34 6.39 14.89 -6.63
C ASP A 34 6.42 15.03 -5.11
N THR A 35 5.34 14.59 -4.46
CA THR A 35 5.26 14.57 -2.99
C THR A 35 5.01 13.15 -2.50
N LEU A 36 5.59 12.81 -1.35
CA LEU A 36 5.32 11.54 -0.68
C LEU A 36 4.17 11.71 0.32
N LEU A 37 3.03 11.11 0.01
CA LEU A 37 1.88 11.05 0.90
C LEU A 37 1.97 9.78 1.76
N HIS A 38 1.93 9.93 3.08
CA HIS A 38 1.81 8.83 4.03
C HIS A 38 0.53 8.97 4.86
N LEU A 39 -0.24 7.89 4.95
CA LEU A 39 -1.55 7.85 5.60
C LEU A 39 -1.49 6.91 6.82
N ALA A 40 -1.12 7.44 7.98
CA ALA A 40 -0.86 6.65 9.18
C ALA A 40 -2.00 5.66 9.55
N ASP A 41 -3.25 6.07 9.35
CA ASP A 41 -4.42 5.34 9.85
C ASP A 41 -5.19 4.52 8.80
N SER A 42 -4.61 4.29 7.61
CA SER A 42 -5.28 3.46 6.60
C SER A 42 -5.32 1.99 7.02
N LYS A 43 -6.52 1.39 6.95
CA LYS A 43 -6.85 0.03 7.40
C LYS A 43 -7.37 -0.88 6.29
N HIS A 44 -7.03 -0.59 5.03
CA HIS A 44 -7.53 -1.30 3.87
C HIS A 44 -6.42 -1.54 2.84
N LEU A 45 -6.64 -2.52 1.97
CA LEU A 45 -5.89 -2.72 0.74
C LEU A 45 -6.69 -2.15 -0.44
N ALA A 46 -5.98 -1.51 -1.36
CA ALA A 46 -6.48 -1.27 -2.70
C ALA A 46 -6.09 -2.47 -3.57
N VAL A 47 -7.07 -3.14 -4.16
CA VAL A 47 -6.87 -4.30 -5.03
C VAL A 47 -7.25 -3.92 -6.45
N TYR A 48 -6.40 -4.25 -7.41
CA TYR A 48 -6.68 -4.07 -8.83
C TYR A 48 -6.91 -5.43 -9.50
N HIS A 49 -8.03 -5.57 -10.21
CA HIS A 49 -8.37 -6.78 -10.97
C HIS A 49 -9.18 -6.41 -12.23
N LYS A 50 -8.73 -6.85 -13.42
CA LYS A 50 -9.42 -6.66 -14.71
C LYS A 50 -9.95 -5.24 -14.97
N GLY A 51 -9.11 -4.22 -14.74
CA GLY A 51 -9.50 -2.83 -14.98
C GLY A 51 -10.37 -2.22 -13.89
N ARG A 52 -10.45 -2.84 -12.70
CA ARG A 52 -11.32 -2.42 -11.60
C ARG A 52 -10.53 -2.30 -10.30
N TYR A 53 -10.93 -1.35 -9.47
CA TYR A 53 -10.36 -1.10 -8.15
C TYR A 53 -11.34 -1.46 -7.04
N TYR A 54 -10.84 -2.19 -6.05
CA TYR A 54 -11.61 -2.63 -4.90
C TYR A 54 -10.94 -2.19 -3.62
N LYS A 55 -11.76 -1.81 -2.65
CA LYS A 55 -11.33 -1.53 -1.29
C LYS A 55 -11.58 -2.76 -0.41
N VAL A 56 -10.52 -3.46 -0.02
CA VAL A 56 -10.59 -4.62 0.88
C VAL A 56 -10.22 -4.20 2.29
N TRP A 57 -11.14 -4.34 3.24
CA TRP A 57 -10.87 -4.01 4.63
C TRP A 57 -10.03 -5.10 5.28
N LEU A 58 -9.07 -4.69 6.12
CA LEU A 58 -8.18 -5.60 6.85
C LEU A 58 -8.63 -5.87 8.29
N TYR A 59 -9.57 -5.07 8.81
CA TYR A 59 -9.95 -5.10 10.23
C TYR A 59 -11.47 -5.12 10.40
N TYR A 60 -11.93 -5.79 11.44
CA TYR A 60 -13.31 -5.75 11.93
C TYR A 60 -13.30 -5.58 13.46
N GLY A 61 -14.00 -4.58 13.98
CA GLY A 61 -14.01 -4.30 15.42
C GLY A 61 -12.65 -3.95 16.03
N GLY A 62 -11.66 -3.53 15.22
CA GLY A 62 -10.30 -3.25 15.67
C GLY A 62 -9.34 -4.45 15.62
N THR A 63 -9.85 -5.65 15.34
CA THR A 63 -9.04 -6.86 15.17
C THR A 63 -8.75 -7.10 13.69
N ILE A 64 -7.57 -7.63 13.37
CA ILE A 64 -7.22 -8.03 12.00
C ILE A 64 -8.11 -9.20 11.56
N LEU A 65 -8.55 -9.19 10.31
CA LEU A 65 -9.32 -10.28 9.74
C LEU A 65 -8.46 -11.54 9.63
N PRO A 66 -9.01 -12.73 9.92
CA PRO A 66 -8.31 -13.98 9.69
C PRO A 66 -8.09 -14.20 8.18
N PRO A 67 -7.09 -15.00 7.79
CA PRO A 67 -6.80 -15.29 6.39
C PRO A 67 -8.03 -15.79 5.59
N ALA A 68 -8.89 -16.60 6.20
CA ALA A 68 -10.10 -17.12 5.55
C ALA A 68 -11.10 -16.01 5.15
N ASP A 69 -11.22 -14.96 5.97
CA ASP A 69 -12.12 -13.83 5.68
C ASP A 69 -11.54 -12.92 4.58
N LEU A 70 -10.21 -12.79 4.53
CA LEU A 70 -9.53 -12.11 3.43
C LEU A 70 -9.67 -12.91 2.13
N GLU A 71 -9.48 -14.23 2.18
CA GLU A 71 -9.68 -15.14 1.05
C GLU A 71 -11.10 -15.02 0.48
N LEU A 72 -12.12 -15.03 1.34
CA LEU A 72 -13.51 -14.83 0.91
C LEU A 72 -13.72 -13.48 0.20
N GLN A 73 -13.08 -12.40 0.69
CA GLN A 73 -13.15 -11.09 0.03
C GLN A 73 -12.46 -11.10 -1.34
N PHE A 74 -11.29 -11.73 -1.46
CA PHE A 74 -10.59 -11.86 -2.74
C PHE A 74 -11.35 -12.75 -3.72
N GLN A 75 -11.94 -13.85 -3.26
CA GLN A 75 -12.76 -14.73 -4.09
C GLN A 75 -13.96 -13.97 -4.68
N ARG A 76 -14.62 -13.11 -3.88
CA ARG A 76 -15.67 -12.22 -4.40
C ARG A 76 -15.18 -11.28 -5.50
N ILE A 77 -13.95 -10.77 -5.42
CA ILE A 77 -13.36 -9.93 -6.48
C ILE A 77 -13.09 -10.74 -7.75
N LEU A 78 -12.63 -11.99 -7.60
CA LEU A 78 -12.39 -12.90 -8.73
C LEU A 78 -13.68 -13.29 -9.44
N ASP A 79 -14.74 -13.54 -8.68
CA ASP A 79 -16.04 -13.99 -9.17
C ASP A 79 -16.95 -12.85 -9.66
N ASP A 80 -16.61 -11.58 -9.39
CA ASP A 80 -17.42 -10.42 -9.78
C ASP A 80 -17.39 -10.21 -11.30
N PRO A 81 -18.54 -10.39 -12.01
CA PRO A 81 -18.60 -10.29 -13.45
C PRO A 81 -18.84 -8.86 -13.96
N SER A 82 -18.99 -7.87 -13.07
CA SER A 82 -19.37 -6.53 -13.48
C SER A 82 -18.27 -5.88 -14.33
N PRO A 83 -18.64 -5.03 -15.31
CA PRO A 83 -17.65 -4.27 -16.07
C PRO A 83 -17.02 -3.17 -15.19
N PRO A 84 -15.85 -2.63 -15.60
CA PRO A 84 -15.32 -1.39 -15.05
C PRO A 84 -16.29 -0.23 -15.17
N GLN A 85 -16.23 0.69 -14.20
CA GLN A 85 -16.95 1.95 -14.29
C GLN A 85 -16.35 2.83 -15.42
N PRO A 86 -17.11 3.81 -15.95
CA PRO A 86 -16.60 4.71 -16.97
C PRO A 86 -15.27 5.36 -16.56
N GLY A 87 -14.22 5.15 -17.37
CA GLY A 87 -12.87 5.68 -17.14
C GLY A 87 -11.99 4.86 -16.19
N GLU A 88 -12.51 3.81 -15.55
CA GLU A 88 -11.77 3.01 -14.57
C GLU A 88 -10.79 2.02 -15.24
N GLU A 89 -11.19 1.43 -16.37
CA GLU A 89 -10.51 0.29 -17.02
C GLU A 89 -8.99 0.47 -17.19
N ARG A 90 -8.56 1.69 -17.52
CA ARG A 90 -7.15 2.03 -17.78
C ARG A 90 -6.60 3.09 -16.83
N LEU A 91 -7.30 3.38 -15.73
CA LEU A 91 -6.90 4.41 -14.77
C LEU A 91 -5.48 4.15 -14.23
N ALA A 92 -5.13 2.88 -13.99
CA ALA A 92 -3.80 2.47 -13.56
C ALA A 92 -2.68 2.94 -14.50
N ALA A 93 -2.95 2.99 -15.81
CA ALA A 93 -1.92 3.34 -16.80
C ALA A 93 -1.45 4.79 -16.65
N LEU A 94 -2.26 5.67 -16.03
CA LEU A 94 -1.87 7.05 -15.78
C LEU A 94 -0.69 7.17 -14.81
N THR A 95 -0.38 6.13 -14.01
CA THR A 95 0.78 6.15 -13.11
C THR A 95 2.10 5.81 -13.80
N ALA A 96 2.06 5.43 -15.08
CA ALA A 96 3.24 5.09 -15.89
C ALA A 96 3.69 6.23 -16.81
N GLY A 97 3.01 7.38 -16.77
CA GLY A 97 3.42 8.58 -17.51
C GLY A 97 4.67 9.26 -16.93
N GLU A 98 5.24 10.17 -17.72
CA GLU A 98 6.30 11.11 -17.27
C GLU A 98 5.74 12.30 -16.50
#